data_AF-A0A3N6CT93-F1
#
_entry.id   AF-A0A3N6CT93-F1
#
_cell.length_a   1.000
_cell.length_b   1.000
_cell.length_c   1.000
_cell.angle_alpha   90.00
_cell.angle_beta   90.00
_cell.angle_gamma   90.00
#
_symmetry.space_group_name_H-M   'P 1'
#
loop_
_entity.id
_entity.type
_entity.pdbx_description
1 polymer ?
#
loop_
_entity_poly.entity_id
_entity_poly.type
_entity_poly.pdbx_seq_one_letter_code
_entity_poly.pdbx_strand_id
1 'polypeptide(L)' 'MTRCVSSGRSHDFPFEDSVQAHCPEHGVRIVWKLPSGEEPAEFLPPLEDPARGLAAG' A
#
# COMPACT_ATOMS: atom_id res chain seq x y z
N MET A 1 -12.95 12.99 2.81
CA MET A 1 -13.78 13.10 1.59
C MET A 1 -13.02 13.89 0.54
N THR A 2 -12.36 13.13 -0.32
CA THR A 2 -11.73 13.58 -1.55
C THR A 2 -12.79 13.83 -2.60
N ARG A 3 -12.58 14.86 -3.43
CA ARG A 3 -13.52 15.27 -4.46
C ARG A 3 -13.04 14.87 -5.85
N CYS A 4 -13.91 14.25 -6.64
CA CYS A 4 -13.70 14.01 -8.06
C CYS A 4 -14.21 15.23 -8.84
N VAL A 5 -13.37 15.78 -9.72
CA VAL A 5 -13.71 16.93 -10.58
C VAL A 5 -13.41 16.54 -12.02
N SER A 6 -14.44 16.50 -12.86
CA SER A 6 -14.31 16.16 -14.28
C SER A 6 -15.38 16.89 -15.09
N SER A 7 -15.01 17.38 -16.28
CA SER A 7 -15.92 18.02 -17.24
C SER A 7 -16.83 19.11 -16.64
N GLY A 8 -16.32 19.90 -15.69
CA GLY A 8 -17.07 20.98 -15.03
C GLY A 8 -18.09 20.54 -13.97
N ARG A 9 -18.18 19.24 -13.66
CA ARG A 9 -18.95 18.71 -12.54
C ARG A 9 -18.02 18.27 -11.41
N SER A 10 -18.54 18.28 -10.19
CA SER A 10 -17.81 17.79 -9.04
C SER A 10 -18.72 17.04 -8.06
N HIS A 11 -18.21 15.93 -7.54
CA HIS A 11 -18.87 15.09 -6.55
C HIS A 11 -17.81 14.41 -5.69
N ASP A 12 -18.22 13.80 -4.58
CA ASP A 12 -17.29 13.06 -3.72
C ASP A 12 -16.98 11.69 -4.33
N PHE A 13 -15.79 11.16 -4.05
CA PHE A 13 -15.44 9.82 -4.54
C PHE A 13 -16.41 8.77 -3.96
N PRO A 14 -17.05 7.93 -4.80
CA PRO A 14 -18.01 6.93 -4.33
C PRO A 14 -17.34 5.78 -3.57
N PHE A 15 -16.04 5.56 -3.81
CA PHE A 15 -15.21 4.63 -3.06
C PHE A 15 -13.97 5.37 -2.54
N GLU A 16 -13.85 5.49 -1.22
CA GLU A 16 -12.72 6.10 -0.52
C GLU A 16 -12.38 5.24 0.70
N ASP A 17 -11.13 4.83 0.81
CA ASP A 17 -10.58 4.07 1.93
C ASP A 17 -9.22 4.65 2.37
N SER A 18 -8.56 3.98 3.32
CA SER A 18 -7.29 4.43 3.88
C SER A 18 -6.09 4.33 2.94
N VAL A 19 -6.25 3.73 1.75
CA VAL A 19 -5.17 3.54 0.77
C VAL A 19 -5.44 4.22 -0.57
N GLN A 20 -6.71 4.44 -0.94
CA GLN A 20 -7.08 5.02 -2.22
C GLN A 20 -8.46 5.68 -2.25
N ALA A 21 -8.71 6.40 -3.33
CA ALA A 21 -10.03 6.79 -3.78
C ALA A 21 -10.25 6.41 -5.26
N HIS A 22 -11.44 5.92 -5.60
CA HIS A 22 -11.79 5.44 -6.95
C HIS A 22 -13.17 5.91 -7.42
N CYS A 23 -13.23 6.48 -8.62
CA CYS A 23 -14.46 6.92 -9.27
C CYS A 23 -14.64 6.16 -10.60
N PRO A 24 -15.57 5.19 -10.67
CA PRO A 24 -15.78 4.38 -11.87
C PRO A 24 -16.42 5.18 -13.01
N GLU A 25 -17.25 6.18 -12.69
CA GLU A 25 -17.90 7.04 -13.69
C GLU A 25 -16.87 7.80 -14.54
N HIS A 26 -15.79 8.27 -13.92
CA HIS A 26 -14.75 9.04 -14.59
C HIS A 26 -13.46 8.24 -14.86
N GLY A 27 -13.39 6.98 -14.42
CA GLY A 27 -12.20 6.14 -14.56
C GLY A 27 -10.97 6.63 -13.78
N VAL A 28 -11.17 7.43 -12.73
CA VAL A 28 -10.08 8.05 -11.95
C VAL A 28 -9.77 7.22 -10.71
N ARG A 29 -8.47 7.01 -10.44
CA ARG A 29 -7.97 6.39 -9.21
C ARG A 29 -6.83 7.23 -8.63
N ILE A 30 -6.91 7.53 -7.33
CA ILE A 30 -5.88 8.23 -6.57
C ILE A 30 -5.40 7.26 -5.48
N VAL A 31 -4.09 7.11 -5.32
CA VAL A 31 -3.48 6.24 -4.31
C VAL A 31 -2.70 7.12 -3.33
N TRP A 32 -2.92 6.93 -2.03
CA TRP A 32 -2.24 7.70 -1.00
C TRP A 32 -0.82 7.17 -0.80
N LYS A 33 0.16 8.06 -0.81
CA LYS A 33 1.50 7.70 -0.37
C LYS A 33 1.47 7.60 1.16
N LEU A 34 1.60 6.38 1.68
CA LEU A 34 1.85 6.18 3.10
C LEU A 34 3.16 6.89 3.47
N PRO A 35 3.28 7.47 4.68
CA PRO A 35 4.52 8.08 5.13
C PRO A 35 5.67 7.08 4.93
N SER A 36 6.62 7.45 4.06
CA SER A 36 7.82 6.67 3.81
C SER A 36 8.69 6.77 5.06
N GLY A 37 8.54 5.81 5.97
CA GLY A 37 9.20 5.84 7.28
C GLY A 37 8.83 4.66 8.17
N GLU A 38 7.73 3.97 7.88
CA GLU A 38 7.46 2.64 8.38
C GLU A 38 7.78 1.65 7.25
N GLU A 39 9.07 1.40 7.04
CA GLU A 39 9.46 0.08 6.53
C GLU A 39 8.74 -0.92 7.46
N PRO A 40 7.89 -1.84 6.96
CA PRO A 40 7.30 -2.84 7.83
C PRO A 40 8.47 -3.53 8.53
N ALA A 41 8.57 -3.33 9.84
CA ALA A 41 9.58 -3.96 10.65
C ALA A 41 9.46 -5.48 10.43
N GLU A 42 10.43 -6.00 9.67
CA GLU A 42 10.91 -7.37 9.70
C GLU A 42 9.99 -8.44 9.11
N PHE A 43 10.16 -8.72 7.82
CA PHE A 43 10.36 -10.11 7.41
C PHE A 43 11.78 -10.27 6.84
N LEU A 44 12.78 -9.99 7.67
CA LEU A 44 14.08 -10.60 7.44
C LEU A 44 13.92 -12.06 7.89
N PRO A 45 14.02 -13.06 7.00
CA PRO A 45 14.12 -14.43 7.46
C PRO A 45 15.29 -14.51 8.46
N PRO A 46 15.19 -15.31 9.53
CA PRO A 46 16.33 -15.49 10.41
C PRO A 46 17.54 -15.87 9.56
N LEU A 47 18.65 -15.14 9.71
CA LEU A 47 19.93 -15.52 9.13
C LEU A 47 20.18 -16.95 9.61
N GLU A 48 20.05 -17.92 8.70
CA GLU A 48 20.30 -19.32 9.00
C GLU A 48 21.75 -19.41 9.50
N ASP A 49 21.91 -19.82 10.76
CA ASP A 49 23.22 -19.95 11.38
C ASP A 49 24.00 -21.08 10.70
N PRO A 50 25.13 -20.81 10.02
CA PRO A 50 25.88 -21.82 9.29
C PRO A 50 26.54 -22.86 10.21
N ALA A 51 26.53 -22.70 11.54
CA ALA A 51 27.17 -23.64 12.47
C ALA A 51 26.34 -24.90 12.75
N ARG A 52 25.09 -24.99 12.27
CA ARG A 52 24.20 -26.12 12.57
C ARG A 52 24.43 -27.37 11.71
N GLY A 53 25.46 -27.37 10.86
CA GLY A 53 25.76 -28.42 9.89
C GLY A 53 26.97 -29.32 10.19
N LEU A 54 27.55 -29.31 11.40
CA LEU A 54 28.73 -30.14 11.70
C LEU A 54 28.61 -30.92 13.01
N ALA A 55 27.64 -31.85 13.07
CA ALA A 55 27.59 -32.89 14.09
C ALA A 55 26.87 -34.15 13.57
N ALA A 56 27.40 -34.78 12.52
CA ALA A 56 27.16 -36.18 12.20
C ALA A 56 28.22 -36.62 11.18
N GLY A 57 29.19 -37.43 11.63
CA GLY A 57 30.27 -37.99 10.82
C GLY A 57 31.43 -38.43 11.68
#